data_AF-A0AAW1F233-F1
#
_entry.id   AF-A0AAW1F233-F1
#
_cell.length_a   1.000
_cell.length_b   1.000
_cell.length_c   1.000
_cell.angle_alpha   90.00
_cell.angle_beta   90.00
_cell.angle_gamma   90.00
#
_symmetry.space_group_name_H-M   'P 1'
#
loop_
_entity.id
_entity.type
_entity.pdbx_description
1 polymer ?
#
loop_
_entity_poly.entity_id
_entity_poly.type
_entity_poly.pdbx_seq_one_letter_code
_entity_poly.pdbx_strand_id
1 'polypeptide(L)'
;MPKHNIIRLIAIVLALIFFIITMVFSALAAAGTYPFLSSTANISNEFVTEITPAGWTFAIWSIIYIFLALVLVYVLSGIFRKNAYGYVYCSPAVLPHGFFVVWCLNLALNTAWLFLWDRKSMAAALAFLIMISLTNYTMIFFSCYGLHNYGAWLSKYHKVDLWLQRVLVQNGIAIYATWTTIATLVNLAIVLTYDANVSPTDAATVSLSVLTVVLVVWFYLENFVLDQHVRYIVTFYPFVIWAVTGVFTKNNDAANPSRNNIFTTVLLAAACTMCAARAVLVTWKHIKKPFYEDLSPDSMSPMEIAERQNKIFM
;
A
#
# COMPACT_ATOMS: atom_id res chain seq x y z
N MET A 1 -26.10 27.55 3.55
CA MET A 1 -26.06 26.07 3.71
C MET A 1 -24.79 25.54 3.06
N PRO A 2 -24.06 24.62 3.70
CA PRO A 2 -22.90 23.98 3.08
C PRO A 2 -23.34 23.22 1.82
N LYS A 3 -22.71 23.52 0.68
CA LYS A 3 -23.03 22.88 -0.61
C LYS A 3 -22.16 21.64 -0.80
N HIS A 4 -22.77 20.56 -1.28
CA HIS A 4 -22.02 19.38 -1.70
C HIS A 4 -21.22 19.69 -2.97
N ASN A 5 -19.97 19.22 -3.02
CA ASN A 5 -19.20 19.19 -4.26
C ASN A 5 -19.58 17.92 -5.03
N ILE A 6 -20.33 18.10 -6.13
CA ILE A 6 -20.88 17.00 -6.93
C ILE A 6 -19.77 16.14 -7.52
N ILE A 7 -18.67 16.75 -8.00
CA ILE A 7 -17.56 16.03 -8.62
C ILE A 7 -16.88 15.09 -7.61
N ARG A 8 -16.66 15.56 -6.37
CA ARG A 8 -16.10 14.72 -5.30
C ARG A 8 -17.03 13.59 -4.92
N LEU A 9 -18.32 13.90 -4.80
CA LEU A 9 -19.32 12.89 -4.46
C LEU A 9 -19.33 11.77 -5.50
N ILE A 10 -19.30 12.12 -6.79
CA ILE A 10 -19.18 11.16 -7.88
C ILE A 10 -17.90 10.33 -7.74
N ALA A 11 -16.75 10.95 -7.47
CA ALA A 11 -15.49 10.22 -7.29
C ALA A 11 -15.53 9.22 -6.13
N ILE A 12 -16.15 9.58 -5.00
CA ILE A 12 -16.30 8.69 -3.83
C ILE A 12 -17.26 7.53 -4.16
N VAL A 13 -18.38 7.82 -4.83
CA VAL A 13 -19.34 6.79 -5.25
C VAL A 13 -18.70 5.83 -6.25
N LEU A 14 -17.90 6.33 -7.18
CA LEU A 14 -17.13 5.48 -8.11
C LEU A 14 -16.13 4.61 -7.34
N ALA A 15 -15.38 5.16 -6.39
CA ALA A 15 -14.45 4.37 -5.57
C ALA A 15 -15.18 3.25 -4.82
N LEU A 16 -16.38 3.50 -4.28
CA LEU A 16 -17.23 2.48 -3.66
C LEU A 16 -17.63 1.38 -4.67
N ILE A 17 -18.09 1.76 -5.87
CA ILE A 17 -18.49 0.80 -6.91
C ILE A 17 -17.30 -0.08 -7.31
N PHE A 18 -16.14 0.52 -7.60
CA PHE A 18 -14.92 -0.21 -7.96
C PHE A 18 -14.47 -1.14 -6.83
N PHE A 19 -14.59 -0.70 -5.57
CA PHE A 19 -14.25 -1.52 -4.42
C PHE A 19 -15.16 -2.75 -4.33
N ILE A 20 -16.48 -2.58 -4.42
CA ILE A 20 -17.45 -3.68 -4.41
C ILE A 20 -17.16 -4.67 -5.55
N ILE A 21 -16.96 -4.18 -6.77
CA ILE A 21 -16.62 -5.01 -7.94
C ILE A 21 -15.35 -5.83 -7.65
N THR A 22 -14.29 -5.18 -7.16
CA THR A 22 -13.03 -5.84 -6.84
C THR A 22 -13.21 -6.90 -5.76
N MET A 23 -14.00 -6.65 -4.72
CA MET A 23 -14.27 -7.63 -3.65
C MET A 23 -15.01 -8.85 -4.18
N VAL A 24 -16.03 -8.65 -5.03
CA VAL A 24 -16.77 -9.74 -5.67
C VAL A 24 -15.83 -10.59 -6.51
N PHE A 25 -15.04 -9.99 -7.41
CA PHE A 25 -14.11 -10.75 -8.25
C PHE A 25 -12.98 -11.40 -7.44
N SER A 26 -12.49 -10.75 -6.38
CA SER A 26 -11.47 -11.35 -5.51
C SER A 26 -12.00 -12.58 -4.77
N ALA A 27 -13.25 -12.55 -4.31
CA ALA A 27 -13.89 -13.70 -3.67
C ALA A 27 -14.13 -14.84 -4.67
N LEU A 28 -14.63 -14.53 -5.87
CA LEU A 28 -14.81 -15.52 -6.94
C LEU A 28 -13.48 -16.16 -7.37
N ALA A 29 -12.41 -15.36 -7.49
CA ALA A 29 -11.07 -15.84 -7.84
C ALA A 29 -10.46 -16.72 -6.74
N ALA A 30 -10.63 -16.35 -5.48
CA ALA A 30 -10.18 -17.15 -4.35
C ALA A 30 -10.89 -18.52 -4.31
N ALA A 31 -12.18 -18.56 -4.63
CA ALA A 31 -12.96 -19.78 -4.70
C ALA A 31 -12.76 -20.58 -6.01
N GLY A 32 -12.13 -20.00 -7.04
CA GLY A 32 -12.06 -20.61 -8.38
C GLY A 32 -13.43 -20.78 -9.03
N THR A 33 -14.37 -19.87 -8.74
CA THR A 33 -15.73 -19.90 -9.28
C THR A 33 -15.82 -19.01 -10.52
N TYR A 34 -16.65 -19.40 -11.49
CA TYR A 34 -16.89 -18.64 -12.72
C TYR A 34 -17.07 -17.14 -12.43
N PRO A 35 -16.37 -16.24 -13.14
CA PRO A 35 -15.67 -16.44 -14.42
C PRO A 35 -14.23 -16.96 -14.33
N PHE A 36 -13.73 -17.28 -13.13
CA PHE A 36 -12.41 -17.90 -12.94
C PHE A 36 -12.50 -19.42 -13.17
N LEU A 37 -11.48 -19.99 -13.80
CA LEU A 37 -11.39 -21.41 -14.10
C LEU A 37 -10.71 -22.21 -12.99
N SER A 38 -9.90 -21.54 -12.17
CA SER A 38 -9.19 -22.16 -11.05
C SER A 38 -9.02 -21.18 -9.91
N SER A 39 -8.85 -21.70 -8.69
CA SER A 39 -8.57 -20.82 -7.55
C SER A 39 -7.18 -20.20 -7.69
N THR A 40 -7.00 -18.98 -7.15
CA THR A 40 -5.71 -18.30 -7.14
C THR A 40 -4.60 -19.15 -6.49
N ALA A 41 -4.96 -19.93 -5.46
CA ALA A 41 -4.07 -20.87 -4.78
C ALA A 41 -3.66 -22.04 -5.68
N ASN A 42 -4.59 -22.62 -6.46
CA ASN A 42 -4.27 -23.71 -7.39
C ASN A 42 -3.29 -23.25 -8.47
N ILE A 43 -3.52 -22.08 -9.06
CA ILE A 43 -2.57 -21.50 -10.03
C ILE A 43 -1.19 -21.29 -9.36
N SER A 44 -1.14 -20.76 -8.14
CA SER A 44 0.13 -20.59 -7.43
C SER A 44 0.87 -21.91 -7.14
N ASN A 45 0.16 -23.03 -7.04
CA ASN A 45 0.77 -24.35 -6.84
C ASN A 45 1.34 -24.95 -8.12
N GLU A 46 1.00 -24.42 -9.30
CA GLU A 46 1.62 -24.80 -10.56
C GLU A 46 2.96 -24.07 -10.80
N PHE A 47 3.08 -22.85 -10.29
CA PHE A 47 4.25 -21.97 -10.47
C PHE A 47 5.06 -21.82 -9.17
N VAL A 48 5.55 -22.94 -8.65
CA VAL A 48 6.35 -22.95 -7.41
C VAL A 48 7.79 -22.51 -7.69
N THR A 49 8.28 -21.57 -6.88
CA THR A 49 9.66 -21.06 -6.92
C THR A 49 10.30 -21.19 -5.54
N GLU A 50 11.62 -21.06 -5.46
CA GLU A 50 12.36 -21.10 -4.18
C GLU A 50 12.00 -19.95 -3.23
N ILE A 51 11.24 -18.95 -3.71
CA ILE A 51 10.75 -17.82 -2.91
C ILE A 51 9.22 -17.75 -2.84
N THR A 52 8.51 -18.82 -3.24
CA THR A 52 7.06 -18.87 -3.07
C THR A 52 6.73 -18.95 -1.57
N PRO A 53 5.94 -18.02 -1.00
CA PRO A 53 5.62 -18.04 0.43
C PRO A 53 4.69 -19.20 0.84
N ALA A 54 4.64 -19.47 2.14
CA ALA A 54 3.64 -20.35 2.75
C ALA A 54 2.19 -19.84 2.52
N GLY A 55 1.23 -20.75 2.49
CA GLY A 55 -0.18 -20.43 2.19
C GLY A 55 -0.79 -19.41 3.16
N TRP A 56 -0.43 -19.46 4.44
CA TRP A 56 -0.93 -18.51 5.46
C TRP A 56 -0.52 -17.06 5.16
N THR A 57 0.58 -16.84 4.45
CA THR A 57 1.10 -15.51 4.12
C THR A 57 0.12 -14.73 3.25
N PHE A 58 -0.68 -15.42 2.42
CA PHE A 58 -1.69 -14.81 1.54
C PHE A 58 -2.92 -14.27 2.28
N ALA A 59 -3.09 -14.55 3.58
CA ALA A 59 -4.10 -13.90 4.42
C ALA A 59 -3.94 -12.36 4.48
N ILE A 60 -2.76 -11.85 4.10
CA ILE A 60 -2.51 -10.41 3.93
C ILE A 60 -3.50 -9.73 2.98
N TRP A 61 -4.04 -10.42 1.98
CA TRP A 61 -5.09 -9.86 1.11
C TRP A 61 -6.35 -9.49 1.89
N SER A 62 -6.78 -10.33 2.83
CA SER A 62 -7.91 -10.02 3.71
C SER A 62 -7.61 -8.80 4.59
N ILE A 63 -6.39 -8.69 5.12
CA ILE A 63 -5.96 -7.53 5.91
C ILE A 63 -6.03 -6.25 5.05
N ILE A 64 -5.47 -6.30 3.84
CA ILE A 64 -5.51 -5.18 2.87
C ILE A 64 -6.96 -4.75 2.60
N TYR A 65 -7.83 -5.70 2.27
CA TYR A 65 -9.22 -5.40 1.94
C TYR A 65 -10.01 -4.84 3.13
N ILE A 66 -9.73 -5.30 4.36
CA ILE A 66 -10.31 -4.70 5.57
C ILE A 66 -9.85 -3.25 5.73
N PHE A 67 -8.56 -2.96 5.58
CA PHE A 67 -8.05 -1.59 5.65
C PHE A 67 -8.66 -0.70 4.56
N LEU A 68 -8.76 -1.17 3.31
CA LEU A 68 -9.39 -0.42 2.23
C LEU A 68 -10.88 -0.17 2.48
N ALA A 69 -11.60 -1.16 3.03
CA ALA A 69 -13.00 -0.99 3.44
C ALA A 69 -13.14 0.07 4.54
N LEU A 70 -12.27 0.03 5.55
CA LEU A 70 -12.26 1.02 6.63
C LEU A 70 -11.93 2.43 6.12
N VAL A 71 -10.97 2.57 5.19
CA VAL A 71 -10.69 3.85 4.51
C VAL A 71 -11.93 4.36 3.78
N LEU A 72 -12.64 3.47 3.08
CA LEU A 72 -13.85 3.82 2.36
C LEU A 72 -14.98 4.25 3.31
N VAL A 73 -15.18 3.55 4.42
CA VAL A 73 -16.12 3.95 5.49
C VAL A 73 -15.75 5.32 6.06
N TYR A 74 -14.47 5.57 6.32
CA TYR A 74 -13.99 6.85 6.79
C TYR A 74 -14.31 7.97 5.78
N VAL A 75 -14.03 7.78 4.50
CA VAL A 75 -14.35 8.75 3.43
C VAL A 75 -15.86 8.99 3.33
N LEU A 76 -16.68 7.93 3.33
CA LEU A 76 -18.13 8.03 3.27
C LEU A 76 -18.72 8.75 4.49
N SER A 77 -18.17 8.52 5.69
CA SER A 77 -18.57 9.24 6.89
C SER A 77 -18.37 10.75 6.74
N GLY A 78 -17.37 11.17 5.98
CA GLY A 78 -17.07 12.57 5.67
C GLY A 78 -18.19 13.30 4.90
N ILE A 79 -19.06 12.56 4.20
CA ILE A 79 -20.24 13.10 3.49
C ILE A 79 -21.29 13.59 4.50
N PHE A 80 -21.41 12.90 5.65
CA PHE A 80 -22.41 13.18 6.67
C PHE A 80 -21.87 14.08 7.80
N ARG A 81 -20.53 14.20 7.92
CA ARG A 81 -19.86 15.00 8.95
C ARG A 81 -19.63 16.44 8.48
N LYS A 82 -19.94 17.41 9.35
CA LYS A 82 -19.74 18.85 9.12
C LYS A 82 -18.66 19.42 10.05
N ASN A 83 -17.96 20.44 9.58
CA ASN A 83 -17.02 21.26 10.34
C ASN A 83 -17.34 22.76 10.11
N ALA A 84 -16.48 23.64 10.64
CA ALA A 84 -16.66 25.09 10.56
C ALA A 84 -16.72 25.65 9.11
N TYR A 85 -16.15 24.94 8.13
CA TYR A 85 -16.05 25.39 6.73
C TYR A 85 -17.00 24.64 5.78
N GLY A 86 -17.65 23.58 6.23
CA GLY A 86 -18.58 22.80 5.42
C GLY A 86 -18.55 21.31 5.74
N TYR A 87 -18.71 20.46 4.73
CA TYR A 87 -18.59 19.02 4.91
C TYR A 87 -17.11 18.61 4.96
N VAL A 88 -16.77 17.67 5.86
CA VAL A 88 -15.38 17.26 6.13
C VAL A 88 -14.69 16.68 4.88
N TYR A 89 -15.45 16.07 3.96
CA TYR A 89 -14.89 15.56 2.70
C TYR A 89 -14.50 16.64 1.67
N CYS A 90 -14.92 17.89 1.86
CA CYS A 90 -14.69 19.00 0.94
C CYS A 90 -13.83 20.13 1.52
N SER A 91 -13.93 20.39 2.83
CA SER A 91 -13.50 21.67 3.41
C SER A 91 -12.75 21.47 4.73
N PRO A 92 -11.46 21.13 4.75
CA PRO A 92 -10.58 20.94 3.60
C PRO A 92 -10.61 19.51 3.06
N ALA A 93 -10.37 19.41 1.76
CA ALA A 93 -10.18 18.13 1.09
C ALA A 93 -8.80 17.54 1.38
N VAL A 94 -8.70 16.83 2.50
CA VAL A 94 -7.43 16.17 2.88
C VAL A 94 -7.02 15.09 1.88
N LEU A 95 -8.01 14.43 1.25
CA LEU A 95 -7.77 13.51 0.14
C LEU A 95 -8.16 14.19 -1.18
N PRO A 96 -7.19 14.49 -2.06
CA PRO A 96 -7.44 15.24 -3.29
C PRO A 96 -8.16 14.39 -4.35
N HIS A 97 -8.72 15.03 -5.38
CA HIS A 97 -9.36 14.31 -6.49
C HIS A 97 -8.48 13.25 -7.13
N GLY A 98 -7.18 13.55 -7.31
CA GLY A 98 -6.20 12.60 -7.86
C GLY A 98 -6.12 11.29 -7.07
N PHE A 99 -6.30 11.32 -5.76
CA PHE A 99 -6.31 10.13 -4.91
C PHE A 99 -7.41 9.13 -5.33
N PHE A 100 -8.64 9.62 -5.52
CA PHE A 100 -9.77 8.77 -5.88
C PHE A 100 -9.66 8.22 -7.30
N VAL A 101 -9.16 9.02 -8.26
CA VAL A 101 -8.92 8.56 -9.63
C VAL A 101 -7.89 7.43 -9.64
N VAL A 102 -6.77 7.60 -8.95
CA VAL A 102 -5.74 6.57 -8.85
C VAL A 102 -6.25 5.34 -8.09
N TRP A 103 -7.10 5.51 -7.08
CA TRP A 103 -7.70 4.39 -6.36
C TRP A 103 -8.61 3.55 -7.25
N CYS A 104 -9.50 4.19 -8.02
CA CYS A 104 -10.34 3.46 -8.99
C CYS A 104 -9.49 2.73 -10.03
N LEU A 105 -8.45 3.37 -10.56
CA LEU A 105 -7.51 2.75 -11.49
C LEU A 105 -6.81 1.54 -10.84
N ASN A 106 -6.33 1.68 -9.61
CA ASN A 106 -5.67 0.59 -8.87
C ASN A 106 -6.59 -0.62 -8.69
N LEU A 107 -7.84 -0.40 -8.30
CA LEU A 107 -8.84 -1.47 -8.12
C LEU A 107 -9.20 -2.15 -9.46
N ALA A 108 -9.28 -1.37 -10.55
CA ALA A 108 -9.46 -1.91 -11.89
C ALA A 108 -8.28 -2.80 -12.31
N LEU A 109 -7.05 -2.35 -12.07
CA LEU A 109 -5.83 -3.10 -12.33
C LEU A 109 -5.77 -4.37 -11.48
N ASN A 110 -6.18 -4.31 -10.20
CA ASN A 110 -6.25 -5.48 -9.33
C ASN A 110 -7.24 -6.52 -9.86
N THR A 111 -8.43 -6.08 -10.28
CA THR A 111 -9.42 -6.98 -10.88
C THR A 111 -8.90 -7.60 -12.19
N ALA A 112 -8.30 -6.79 -13.07
CA ALA A 112 -7.72 -7.29 -14.32
C ALA A 112 -6.56 -8.27 -14.08
N TRP A 113 -5.73 -8.01 -13.06
CA TRP A 113 -4.66 -8.92 -12.65
C TRP A 113 -5.20 -10.31 -12.28
N LEU A 114 -6.34 -10.41 -11.57
CA LEU A 114 -6.94 -11.70 -11.24
C LEU A 114 -7.28 -12.52 -12.49
N PHE A 115 -7.81 -11.89 -13.54
CA PHE A 115 -8.09 -12.57 -14.80
C PHE A 115 -6.81 -13.01 -15.50
N LEU A 116 -5.79 -12.16 -15.56
CA LEU A 116 -4.51 -12.52 -16.17
C LEU A 116 -3.83 -13.68 -15.44
N TRP A 117 -3.90 -13.68 -14.10
CA TRP A 117 -3.40 -14.75 -13.24
C TRP A 117 -4.12 -16.08 -13.51
N ASP A 118 -5.45 -16.07 -13.52
CA ASP A 118 -6.27 -17.26 -13.84
C ASP A 118 -5.99 -17.83 -15.23
N ARG A 119 -5.72 -16.96 -16.22
CA ARG A 119 -5.34 -17.36 -17.58
C ARG A 119 -3.86 -17.68 -17.75
N LYS A 120 -3.11 -17.77 -16.65
CA LYS A 120 -1.69 -18.14 -16.62
C LYS A 120 -0.79 -17.22 -17.46
N SER A 121 -1.22 -15.98 -17.69
CA SER A 121 -0.42 -14.99 -18.42
C SER A 121 0.56 -14.32 -17.46
N MET A 122 1.62 -15.04 -17.09
CA MET A 122 2.53 -14.65 -16.00
C MET A 122 3.27 -13.33 -16.26
N ALA A 123 3.73 -13.10 -17.50
CA ALA A 123 4.37 -11.85 -17.88
C ALA A 123 3.41 -10.63 -17.83
N ALA A 124 2.16 -10.81 -18.28
CA ALA A 124 1.15 -9.75 -18.20
C ALA A 124 0.73 -9.50 -16.75
N ALA A 125 0.56 -10.56 -15.96
CA ALA A 125 0.27 -10.48 -14.54
C ALA A 125 1.38 -9.71 -13.78
N LEU A 126 2.65 -9.95 -14.12
CA LEU A 126 3.78 -9.19 -13.61
C LEU A 126 3.66 -7.69 -13.93
N ALA A 127 3.40 -7.34 -15.19
CA ALA A 127 3.22 -5.94 -15.59
C ALA A 127 2.08 -5.25 -14.82
N PHE A 128 0.98 -5.96 -14.59
CA PHE A 128 -0.13 -5.43 -13.80
C PHE A 128 0.21 -5.27 -12.32
N LEU A 129 0.97 -6.20 -11.70
CA LEU A 129 1.45 -6.02 -10.32
C LEU A 129 2.39 -4.82 -10.16
N ILE A 130 3.23 -4.54 -11.17
CA ILE A 130 4.05 -3.32 -11.21
C ILE A 130 3.14 -2.09 -11.22
N MET A 131 2.14 -2.05 -12.11
CA MET A 131 1.20 -0.92 -12.19
C MET A 131 0.38 -0.74 -10.90
N ILE A 132 -0.06 -1.82 -10.26
CA ILE A 132 -0.76 -1.78 -8.96
C ILE A 132 0.18 -1.20 -7.89
N SER A 133 1.43 -1.63 -7.84
CA SER A 133 2.41 -1.11 -6.87
C SER A 133 2.67 0.38 -7.08
N LEU A 134 2.87 0.82 -8.33
CA LEU A 134 3.08 2.24 -8.66
C LEU A 134 1.87 3.11 -8.30
N THR A 135 0.65 2.63 -8.56
CA THR A 135 -0.57 3.34 -8.19
C THR A 135 -0.75 3.42 -6.66
N ASN A 136 -0.37 2.37 -5.91
CA ASN A 136 -0.34 2.41 -4.45
C ASN A 136 0.62 3.49 -3.92
N TYR A 137 1.85 3.57 -4.44
CA TYR A 137 2.79 4.63 -4.06
C TYR A 137 2.28 6.02 -4.44
N THR A 138 1.59 6.15 -5.58
CA THR A 138 0.96 7.41 -6.01
C THR A 138 -0.17 7.83 -5.06
N MET A 139 -0.97 6.88 -4.55
CA MET A 139 -1.99 7.17 -3.53
C MET A 139 -1.36 7.63 -2.21
N ILE A 140 -0.25 7.00 -1.78
CA ILE A 140 0.52 7.45 -0.60
C ILE A 140 1.01 8.89 -0.81
N PHE A 141 1.54 9.20 -1.98
CA PHE A 141 1.98 10.56 -2.33
C PHE A 141 0.84 11.57 -2.18
N PHE A 142 -0.33 11.32 -2.77
CA PHE A 142 -1.49 12.22 -2.65
C PHE A 142 -1.94 12.40 -1.20
N SER A 143 -1.95 11.32 -0.41
CA SER A 143 -2.31 11.39 1.01
C SER A 143 -1.28 12.20 1.82
N CYS A 144 0.01 12.01 1.56
CA CYS A 144 1.08 12.79 2.20
C CYS A 144 1.03 14.27 1.82
N TYR A 145 0.75 14.57 0.54
CA TYR A 145 0.58 15.94 0.06
C TYR A 145 -0.60 16.65 0.76
N GLY A 146 -1.74 15.97 0.89
CA GLY A 146 -2.88 16.50 1.63
C GLY A 146 -2.55 16.78 3.11
N LEU A 147 -1.81 15.87 3.76
CA LEU A 147 -1.41 16.05 5.15
C LEU A 147 -0.34 17.13 5.36
N HIS A 148 0.53 17.34 4.39
CA HIS A 148 1.50 18.44 4.43
C HIS A 148 0.79 19.80 4.46
N ASN A 149 -0.24 19.95 3.61
CA ASN A 149 -0.97 21.21 3.48
C ASN A 149 -1.96 21.47 4.62
N TYR A 150 -2.68 20.43 5.07
CA TYR A 150 -3.78 20.58 6.04
C TYR A 150 -3.44 20.05 7.44
N GLY A 151 -2.24 19.48 7.64
CA GLY A 151 -1.86 18.80 8.87
C GLY A 151 -1.83 19.70 10.11
N ALA A 152 -1.36 20.95 9.98
CA ALA A 152 -1.34 21.91 11.09
C ALA A 152 -2.77 22.24 11.57
N TRP A 153 -3.68 22.46 10.62
CA TRP A 153 -5.09 22.71 10.91
C TRP A 153 -5.77 21.50 11.57
N LEU A 154 -5.54 20.29 11.02
CA LEU A 154 -6.06 19.05 11.61
C LEU A 154 -5.51 18.83 13.03
N SER A 155 -4.25 19.17 13.29
CA SER A 155 -3.64 19.04 14.62
C SER A 155 -4.33 19.93 15.68
N LYS A 156 -4.73 21.15 15.31
CA LYS A 156 -5.43 22.08 16.23
C LYS A 156 -6.90 21.70 16.42
N TYR A 157 -7.62 21.48 15.32
CA TYR A 157 -9.09 21.42 15.35
C TYR A 157 -9.66 20.00 15.20
N HIS A 158 -8.93 19.06 14.60
CA HIS A 158 -9.44 17.74 14.20
C HIS A 158 -8.42 16.60 14.42
N LYS A 159 -7.92 16.47 15.65
CA LYS A 159 -6.87 15.50 16.02
C LYS A 159 -7.23 14.05 15.67
N VAL A 160 -8.50 13.67 15.80
CA VAL A 160 -8.96 12.32 15.46
C VAL A 160 -8.82 12.08 13.96
N ASP A 161 -9.22 13.02 13.10
CA ASP A 161 -9.09 12.90 11.65
C ASP A 161 -7.62 12.86 11.21
N LEU A 162 -6.74 13.61 11.87
CA LEU A 162 -5.29 13.52 11.65
C LEU A 162 -4.76 12.09 11.88
N TRP A 163 -5.15 11.46 12.99
CA TRP A 163 -4.72 10.10 13.31
C TRP A 163 -5.36 9.06 12.40
N LEU A 164 -6.63 9.23 12.01
CA LEU A 164 -7.27 8.37 11.01
C LEU A 164 -6.54 8.45 9.66
N GLN A 165 -6.16 9.64 9.20
CA GLN A 165 -5.36 9.78 7.97
C GLN A 165 -4.02 9.05 8.05
N ARG A 166 -3.31 9.18 9.18
CA ARG A 166 -2.01 8.51 9.38
C ARG A 166 -2.14 6.99 9.52
N VAL A 167 -2.95 6.53 10.46
CA VAL A 167 -3.01 5.11 10.87
C VAL A 167 -3.87 4.30 9.92
N LEU A 168 -5.00 4.85 9.46
CA LEU A 168 -5.92 4.12 8.62
C LEU A 168 -5.59 4.28 7.13
N VAL A 169 -5.47 5.53 6.64
CA VAL A 169 -5.27 5.77 5.20
C VAL A 169 -3.83 5.48 4.77
N GLN A 170 -2.85 6.21 5.29
CA GLN A 170 -1.47 6.08 4.83
C GLN A 170 -0.89 4.69 5.12
N ASN A 171 -1.03 4.21 6.36
CA ASN A 171 -0.52 2.89 6.72
C ASN A 171 -1.30 1.75 6.04
N GLY A 172 -2.63 1.87 5.86
CA GLY A 172 -3.42 0.87 5.13
C GLY A 172 -2.98 0.71 3.68
N ILE A 173 -2.76 1.82 2.97
CA ILE A 173 -2.25 1.81 1.59
C ILE A 173 -0.80 1.34 1.56
N ALA A 174 0.02 1.68 2.58
CA ALA A 174 1.39 1.20 2.67
C ALA A 174 1.48 -0.32 2.84
N ILE A 175 0.56 -0.96 3.57
CA ILE A 175 0.47 -2.43 3.62
C ILE A 175 0.26 -2.98 2.20
N TYR A 176 -0.69 -2.39 1.47
CA TYR A 176 -1.00 -2.81 0.11
C TYR A 176 0.18 -2.61 -0.85
N ALA A 177 0.83 -1.45 -0.81
CA ALA A 177 2.03 -1.14 -1.59
C ALA A 177 3.17 -2.13 -1.32
N THR A 178 3.40 -2.44 -0.05
CA THR A 178 4.43 -3.38 0.39
C THR A 178 4.15 -4.77 -0.17
N TRP A 179 2.93 -5.26 0.02
CA TRP A 179 2.55 -6.59 -0.46
C TRP A 179 2.64 -6.70 -1.99
N THR A 180 2.13 -5.72 -2.74
CA THR A 180 2.15 -5.78 -4.20
C THR A 180 3.56 -5.67 -4.75
N THR A 181 4.46 -4.94 -4.06
CA THR A 181 5.89 -4.92 -4.39
C THR A 181 6.51 -6.31 -4.23
N ILE A 182 6.20 -7.00 -3.14
CA ILE A 182 6.72 -8.36 -2.90
C ILE A 182 6.09 -9.37 -3.87
N ALA A 183 4.78 -9.30 -4.10
CA ALA A 183 4.08 -10.13 -5.07
C ALA A 183 4.65 -9.94 -6.50
N THR A 184 5.02 -8.71 -6.86
CA THR A 184 5.73 -8.41 -8.12
C THR A 184 7.03 -9.21 -8.22
N LEU A 185 7.82 -9.25 -7.14
CA LEU A 185 9.11 -9.97 -7.14
C LEU A 185 8.95 -11.49 -7.14
N VAL A 186 7.91 -12.01 -6.49
CA VAL A 186 7.54 -13.44 -6.59
C VAL A 186 7.11 -13.76 -8.03
N ASN A 187 6.26 -12.94 -8.64
CA ASN A 187 5.85 -13.11 -10.04
C ASN A 187 7.02 -12.94 -11.01
N LEU A 188 7.99 -12.07 -10.70
CA LEU A 188 9.22 -11.94 -11.48
C LEU A 188 10.01 -13.24 -11.45
N ALA A 189 10.17 -13.88 -10.29
CA ALA A 189 10.84 -15.18 -10.21
C ALA A 189 10.10 -16.26 -11.01
N ILE A 190 8.76 -16.23 -11.03
CA ILE A 190 7.95 -17.11 -11.88
C ILE A 190 8.27 -16.86 -13.37
N VAL A 191 8.17 -15.62 -13.85
CA VAL A 191 8.45 -15.29 -15.27
C VAL A 191 9.88 -15.66 -15.66
N LEU A 192 10.86 -15.35 -14.81
CA LEU A 192 12.26 -15.70 -15.07
C LEU A 192 12.46 -17.22 -15.16
N THR A 193 11.83 -17.98 -14.27
CA THR A 193 11.98 -19.44 -14.23
C THR A 193 11.24 -20.13 -15.39
N TYR A 194 9.97 -19.76 -15.61
CA TYR A 194 9.07 -20.51 -16.49
C TYR A 194 8.98 -19.94 -17.91
N ASP A 195 9.12 -18.63 -18.09
CA ASP A 195 9.01 -18.00 -19.42
C ASP A 195 10.40 -17.71 -20.02
N ALA A 196 11.39 -17.38 -19.19
CA ALA A 196 12.74 -17.01 -19.63
C ALA A 196 13.81 -18.12 -19.45
N ASN A 197 13.43 -19.31 -18.95
CA ASN A 197 14.32 -20.46 -18.72
C ASN A 197 15.57 -20.14 -17.87
N VAL A 198 15.49 -19.17 -16.96
CA VAL A 198 16.53 -18.90 -15.96
C VAL A 198 16.46 -19.99 -14.89
N SER A 199 17.61 -20.38 -14.32
CA SER A 199 17.62 -21.38 -13.24
C SER A 199 16.74 -20.90 -12.06
N PRO A 200 15.96 -21.78 -11.40
CA PRO A 200 15.11 -21.39 -10.28
C PRO A 200 15.87 -20.66 -9.17
N THR A 201 17.10 -21.11 -8.91
CA THR A 201 17.97 -20.52 -7.90
C THR A 201 18.39 -19.10 -8.29
N ASP A 202 18.77 -18.86 -9.56
CA ASP A 202 19.18 -17.52 -10.02
C ASP A 202 17.99 -16.57 -10.11
N ALA A 203 16.83 -17.04 -10.60
CA ALA A 203 15.59 -16.27 -10.63
C ALA A 203 15.18 -15.78 -9.22
N ALA A 204 15.20 -16.68 -8.24
CA ALA A 204 14.94 -16.33 -6.84
C ALA A 204 15.99 -15.37 -6.27
N THR A 205 17.28 -15.57 -6.56
CA THR A 205 18.35 -14.67 -6.11
C THR A 205 18.20 -13.27 -6.69
N VAL A 206 17.79 -13.13 -7.96
CA VAL A 206 17.50 -11.83 -8.58
C VAL A 206 16.38 -11.13 -7.83
N SER A 207 15.25 -11.81 -7.59
CA SER A 207 14.13 -11.22 -6.86
C SER A 207 14.47 -10.81 -5.42
N LEU A 208 15.23 -11.63 -4.68
CA LEU A 208 15.71 -11.28 -3.33
C LEU A 208 16.69 -10.10 -3.34
N SER A 209 17.56 -10.04 -4.35
CA SER A 209 18.50 -8.92 -4.53
C SER A 209 17.77 -7.61 -4.79
N VAL A 210 16.76 -7.62 -5.67
CA VAL A 210 15.92 -6.45 -5.94
C VAL A 210 15.17 -6.03 -4.68
N LEU A 211 14.60 -6.97 -3.91
CA LEU A 211 13.94 -6.66 -2.63
C LEU A 211 14.91 -5.99 -1.65
N THR A 212 16.14 -6.48 -1.57
CA THR A 212 17.19 -5.91 -0.70
C THR A 212 17.51 -4.46 -1.09
N VAL A 213 17.68 -4.19 -2.39
CA VAL A 213 17.92 -2.82 -2.89
C VAL A 213 16.73 -1.92 -2.56
N VAL A 214 15.50 -2.37 -2.79
CA VAL A 214 14.28 -1.62 -2.46
C VAL A 214 14.24 -1.30 -0.96
N LEU A 215 14.54 -2.26 -0.09
CA LEU A 215 14.55 -2.05 1.37
C LEU A 215 15.59 -1.01 1.80
N VAL A 216 16.83 -1.13 1.32
CA VAL A 216 17.93 -0.22 1.68
C VAL A 216 17.65 1.20 1.18
N VAL A 217 17.23 1.33 -0.09
CA VAL A 217 16.89 2.62 -0.68
C VAL A 217 15.70 3.25 0.04
N TRP A 218 14.65 2.47 0.32
CA TRP A 218 13.48 2.97 1.05
C TRP A 218 13.85 3.42 2.46
N PHE A 219 14.64 2.63 3.20
CA PHE A 219 15.10 3.00 4.54
C PHE A 219 15.88 4.32 4.54
N TYR A 220 16.74 4.54 3.54
CA TYR A 220 17.43 5.82 3.38
C TYR A 220 16.44 6.96 3.08
N LEU A 221 15.58 6.78 2.07
CA LEU A 221 14.63 7.81 1.64
C LEU A 221 13.68 8.22 2.77
N GLU A 222 13.07 7.27 3.48
CA GLU A 222 12.07 7.56 4.52
C GLU A 222 12.65 8.22 5.79
N ASN A 223 13.94 8.03 6.06
CA ASN A 223 14.58 8.53 7.29
C ASN A 223 15.29 9.87 7.08
N PHE A 224 15.79 10.13 5.86
CA PHE A 224 16.61 11.31 5.57
C PHE A 224 15.97 12.28 4.58
N VAL A 225 15.27 11.80 3.56
CA VAL A 225 14.75 12.65 2.46
C VAL A 225 13.27 12.98 2.65
N LEU A 226 12.47 11.94 2.95
CA LEU A 226 11.01 11.99 2.99
C LEU A 226 10.46 12.00 4.42
N ASP A 227 11.32 12.05 5.46
CA ASP A 227 10.90 11.96 6.87
C ASP A 227 9.74 12.89 7.21
N GLN A 228 9.78 14.13 6.71
CA GLN A 228 8.73 15.11 6.95
C GLN A 228 7.33 14.70 6.45
N HIS A 229 7.26 13.79 5.47
CA HIS A 229 6.02 13.32 4.86
C HIS A 229 5.60 11.94 5.37
N VAL A 230 6.57 11.02 5.52
CA VAL A 230 6.29 9.60 5.76
C VAL A 230 6.62 9.11 7.17
N ARG A 231 6.96 10.00 8.12
CA ARG A 231 7.37 9.64 9.50
C ARG A 231 6.45 8.61 10.16
N TYR A 232 5.14 8.75 9.99
CA TYR A 232 4.15 7.90 10.64
C TYR A 232 3.71 6.70 9.81
N ILE A 233 4.29 6.49 8.62
CA ILE A 233 4.12 5.27 7.84
C ILE A 233 5.12 4.24 8.40
N VAL A 234 4.59 3.28 9.16
CA VAL A 234 5.39 2.30 9.91
C VAL A 234 5.04 0.85 9.56
N THR A 235 4.00 0.63 8.76
CA THR A 235 3.57 -0.72 8.35
C THR A 235 4.46 -1.38 7.30
N PHE A 236 5.38 -0.66 6.65
CA PHE A 236 6.23 -1.22 5.60
C PHE A 236 7.06 -2.43 6.10
N TYR A 237 7.91 -2.24 7.13
CA TYR A 237 8.77 -3.33 7.62
C TYR A 237 8.02 -4.51 8.26
N PRO A 238 7.00 -4.32 9.11
CA PRO A 238 6.21 -5.44 9.64
C PRO A 238 5.67 -6.36 8.54
N PHE A 239 5.22 -5.80 7.41
CA PHE A 239 4.67 -6.60 6.32
C PHE A 239 5.73 -7.15 5.35
N VAL A 240 6.92 -6.55 5.26
CA VAL A 240 8.09 -7.22 4.67
C VAL A 240 8.48 -8.43 5.53
N ILE A 241 8.58 -8.27 6.85
CA ILE A 241 8.89 -9.36 7.78
C ILE A 241 7.86 -10.47 7.65
N TRP A 242 6.57 -10.14 7.61
CA TRP A 242 5.48 -11.09 7.37
C TRP A 242 5.72 -11.93 6.11
N ALA A 243 5.99 -11.27 4.98
CA ALA A 243 6.16 -11.94 3.71
C ALA A 243 7.44 -12.79 3.65
N VAL A 244 8.57 -12.26 4.10
CA VAL A 244 9.86 -12.98 4.13
C VAL A 244 9.81 -14.15 5.12
N THR A 245 9.10 -14.01 6.24
CA THR A 245 8.81 -15.13 7.16
C THR A 245 7.99 -16.20 6.47
N GLY A 246 7.03 -15.82 5.64
CA GLY A 246 6.29 -16.73 4.76
C GLY A 246 7.19 -17.54 3.83
N VAL A 247 8.18 -16.89 3.21
CA VAL A 247 9.18 -17.56 2.37
C VAL A 247 10.06 -18.49 3.18
N PHE A 248 10.59 -18.01 4.31
CA PHE A 248 11.43 -18.78 5.22
C PHE A 248 10.73 -20.04 5.70
N THR A 249 9.51 -19.93 6.21
CA THR A 249 8.77 -21.06 6.78
C THR A 249 8.40 -22.15 5.78
N LYS A 250 8.27 -21.83 4.49
CA LYS A 250 7.99 -22.82 3.45
C LYS A 250 9.24 -23.46 2.85
N ASN A 251 10.29 -22.68 2.64
CA ASN A 251 11.41 -23.09 1.78
C ASN A 251 12.70 -23.39 2.54
N ASN A 252 12.82 -23.04 3.82
CA ASN A 252 14.06 -23.20 4.57
C ASN A 252 14.33 -24.66 4.96
N ASP A 253 15.48 -25.20 4.52
CA ASP A 253 16.03 -26.46 5.02
C ASP A 253 17.17 -26.17 6.00
N ALA A 254 16.96 -26.49 7.28
CA ALA A 254 17.96 -26.27 8.33
C ALA A 254 19.14 -27.27 8.27
N ALA A 255 18.93 -28.44 7.66
CA ALA A 255 19.98 -29.46 7.56
C ALA A 255 20.95 -29.16 6.41
N ASN A 256 20.42 -28.67 5.27
CA ASN A 256 21.21 -28.34 4.08
C ASN A 256 20.73 -27.02 3.46
N PRO A 257 21.08 -25.86 4.04
CA PRO A 257 20.55 -24.58 3.60
C PRO A 257 21.06 -24.22 2.20
N SER A 258 20.13 -23.98 1.28
CA SER A 258 20.44 -23.48 -0.06
C SER A 258 20.94 -22.03 -0.02
N ARG A 259 21.51 -21.55 -1.15
CA ARG A 259 21.89 -20.13 -1.33
C ARG A 259 20.74 -19.18 -0.96
N ASN A 260 19.53 -19.47 -1.44
CA ASN A 260 18.36 -18.62 -1.22
C ASN A 260 17.76 -18.78 0.19
N ASN A 261 17.96 -19.92 0.86
CA ASN A 261 17.62 -20.07 2.29
C ASN A 261 18.48 -19.15 3.16
N ILE A 262 19.79 -19.14 2.93
CA ILE A 262 20.73 -18.25 3.63
C ILE A 262 20.36 -16.79 3.34
N PHE A 263 20.15 -16.45 2.06
CA PHE A 263 19.77 -15.08 1.67
C PHE A 263 18.47 -14.65 2.35
N THR A 264 17.41 -15.44 2.28
CA THR A 264 16.12 -15.13 2.91
C THR A 264 16.26 -14.93 4.41
N THR A 265 17.07 -15.75 5.09
CA THR A 265 17.35 -15.61 6.53
C THR A 265 18.06 -14.30 6.85
N VAL A 266 19.10 -13.95 6.08
CA VAL A 266 19.83 -12.68 6.25
C VAL A 266 18.92 -11.47 5.96
N LEU A 267 18.09 -11.55 4.92
CA LEU A 267 17.14 -10.51 4.56
C LEU A 267 16.09 -10.31 5.64
N LEU A 268 15.60 -11.39 6.24
CA LEU A 268 14.67 -11.34 7.38
C LEU A 268 15.31 -10.64 8.58
N ALA A 269 16.54 -11.02 8.94
CA ALA A 269 17.29 -10.38 10.03
C ALA A 269 17.53 -8.88 9.77
N ALA A 270 17.86 -8.52 8.54
CA ALA A 270 18.02 -7.12 8.13
C ALA A 270 16.69 -6.34 8.23
N ALA A 271 15.59 -6.92 7.75
CA ALA A 271 14.26 -6.31 7.85
C ALA A 271 13.82 -6.10 9.31
N CYS A 272 14.07 -7.07 10.19
CA CYS A 272 13.82 -6.94 11.63
C CYS A 272 14.66 -5.82 12.27
N THR A 273 15.94 -5.75 11.92
CA THR A 273 16.85 -4.71 12.43
C THR A 273 16.41 -3.32 11.96
N MET A 274 16.07 -3.17 10.68
CA MET A 274 15.53 -1.93 10.12
C MET A 274 14.19 -1.54 10.77
N CYS A 275 13.30 -2.50 11.02
CA CYS A 275 12.04 -2.26 11.72
C CYS A 275 12.27 -1.69 13.14
N ALA A 276 13.17 -2.32 13.90
CA ALA A 276 13.53 -1.85 15.24
C ALA A 276 14.17 -0.46 15.22
N ALA A 277 15.12 -0.23 14.32
CA ALA A 277 15.76 1.07 14.12
C ALA A 277 14.71 2.14 13.75
N ARG A 278 13.77 1.82 12.85
CA ARG A 278 12.70 2.73 12.45
C ARG A 278 11.78 3.06 13.63
N ALA A 279 11.37 2.08 14.44
CA ALA A 279 10.55 2.32 15.61
C ALA A 279 11.23 3.27 16.62
N VAL A 280 12.52 3.06 16.87
CA VAL A 280 13.33 3.95 17.74
C VAL A 280 13.42 5.36 17.14
N LEU A 281 13.76 5.49 15.85
CA LEU A 281 13.91 6.77 15.19
C LEU A 281 12.60 7.57 15.15
N VAL A 282 11.48 6.93 14.81
CA VAL A 282 10.17 7.58 14.76
C VAL A 282 9.75 8.04 16.16
N THR A 283 9.94 7.20 17.19
CA THR A 283 9.64 7.56 18.58
C THR A 283 10.51 8.73 19.05
N TRP A 284 11.82 8.68 18.80
CA TRP A 284 12.74 9.75 19.15
C TRP A 284 12.39 11.07 18.44
N LYS A 285 12.13 11.04 17.12
CA LYS A 285 11.73 12.23 16.35
C LYS A 285 10.36 12.75 16.77
N HIS A 286 9.43 11.89 17.17
CA HIS A 286 8.14 12.32 17.69
C HIS A 286 8.29 13.14 18.98
N ILE A 287 9.17 12.72 19.89
CA ILE A 287 9.42 13.38 21.17
C ILE A 287 10.29 14.64 21.01
N LYS A 288 11.35 14.58 20.19
CA LYS A 288 12.36 15.65 20.10
C LYS A 288 12.16 16.64 18.96
N LYS A 289 11.37 16.28 17.94
CA LYS A 289 11.11 17.10 16.74
C LYS A 289 9.64 17.01 16.30
N PRO A 290 8.66 17.33 17.17
CA PRO A 290 7.25 17.29 16.81
C PRO A 290 6.93 18.27 15.65
N PHE A 291 6.02 17.87 14.75
CA PHE A 291 5.77 18.62 13.51
C PHE A 291 5.06 19.96 13.69
N TYR A 292 4.30 20.16 14.77
CA TYR A 292 3.31 21.24 14.86
C TYR A 292 3.47 22.09 16.13
N GLU A 293 4.63 22.06 16.78
CA GLU A 293 4.86 22.78 18.05
C GLU A 293 5.03 24.30 17.83
N ASP A 294 5.56 24.72 16.68
CA ASP A 294 5.88 26.12 16.37
C ASP A 294 5.00 26.78 15.28
N LEU A 295 4.02 26.07 14.72
CA LEU A 295 3.20 26.62 13.63
C LEU A 295 2.06 27.46 14.21
N SER A 296 2.06 28.77 13.96
CA SER A 296 0.91 29.63 14.24
C SER A 296 -0.27 29.18 13.36
N PRO A 297 -1.32 28.58 13.93
CA PRO A 297 -2.42 27.99 13.16
C PRO A 297 -3.28 29.05 12.46
N ASP A 298 -3.09 30.31 12.84
CA ASP A 298 -3.85 31.47 12.40
C ASP A 298 -3.15 32.21 11.23
N SER A 299 -1.97 31.76 10.80
CA SER A 299 -1.25 32.38 9.67
C SER A 299 -1.62 31.81 8.29
N MET A 300 -2.46 30.77 8.22
CA MET A 300 -2.93 30.19 6.95
C MET A 300 -4.34 29.61 7.08
N SER A 301 -5.32 30.20 6.39
CA SER A 301 -6.66 29.63 6.28
C SER A 301 -6.64 28.37 5.38
N PRO A 302 -7.24 27.23 5.77
CA PRO A 302 -7.34 26.05 4.91
C PRO A 302 -8.00 26.35 3.55
N MET A 303 -8.87 27.36 3.49
CA MET A 303 -9.53 27.77 2.26
C MET A 303 -8.61 28.57 1.34
N GLU A 304 -7.72 29.42 1.88
CA GLU A 304 -6.70 30.13 1.08
C GLU A 304 -5.69 29.16 0.47
N ILE A 305 -5.35 28.08 1.19
CA ILE A 305 -4.50 27.00 0.68
C ILE A 305 -5.22 26.28 -0.47
N ALA A 306 -6.50 25.95 -0.32
CA ALA A 306 -7.29 25.26 -1.34
C ALA A 306 -7.45 26.10 -2.63
N GLU A 307 -7.61 27.42 -2.52
CA GLU A 307 -7.73 28.33 -3.68
C GLU A 307 -6.45 28.41 -4.54
N ARG A 308 -5.28 28.17 -3.93
CA ARG A 308 -3.98 28.21 -4.62
C ARG A 308 -3.61 26.88 -5.30
N GLN A 309 -4.40 25.82 -5.12
CA GLN A 309 -4.07 24.48 -5.62
C GLN A 309 -4.62 24.22 -7.02
N ASN A 310 -3.92 23.39 -7.81
CA ASN A 310 -4.46 22.90 -9.08
C ASN A 310 -5.66 21.97 -8.84
N LYS A 311 -6.57 21.87 -9.81
CA LYS A 311 -7.81 21.07 -9.71
C LYS A 311 -7.61 19.58 -9.35
N ILE A 312 -6.45 19.00 -9.65
CA ILE A 312 -6.12 17.61 -9.29
C ILE A 312 -5.79 17.43 -7.80
N PHE A 313 -5.32 18.52 -7.17
CA PHE A 313 -4.90 18.61 -5.78
C PHE A 313 -5.94 19.28 -4.89
N MET A 314 -6.90 20.01 -5.48
CA MET A 314 -8.19 20.24 -4.84
C MET A 314 -8.83 18.87 -4.61
#